data_AF-A0A7J2SXB2-F1
#
_entry.id   AF-A0A7J2SXB2-F1
#
_cell.length_a   1.000
_cell.length_b   1.000
_cell.length_c   1.000
_cell.angle_alpha   90.00
_cell.angle_beta   90.00
_cell.angle_gamma   90.00
#
_symmetry.space_group_name_H-M   'P 1'
#
loop_
_entity.id
_entity.type
_entity.pdbx_description
1 polymer ?
#
loop_
_entity_poly.entity_id
_entity_poly.type
_entity_poly.pdbx_seq_one_letter_code
_entity_poly.pdbx_strand_id
1 'polypeptide(L)'
;MEKEICRVCGQPVSYVERRRRGGRVYLYGVHSSWVGGRRRIVKHYLGVEEGSGVETREAPDGSRKPLEERVRELEARGLGKEDIARQLVQEHYPMRDVLRVTRVSLRALKRVKSGEEGTKPNADEIVIATAEAKALEELKKWAGKETHRRLEELLALGKLLYGLGARERAARRGMSLLDYIEYALNFYDFWHDAVVELMVLGVLVPGERIGHVNHDAVCYEAVEVGEANHAAGRE
;
A
#
# COMPACT_ATOMS: atom_id res chain seq x y z
N MET A 1 -20.14 -57.73 -28.91
CA MET A 1 -19.40 -56.66 -28.20
C MET A 1 -18.62 -57.34 -27.08
N GLU A 2 -17.31 -57.46 -27.25
CA GLU A 2 -16.44 -57.88 -26.16
C GLU A 2 -16.58 -56.86 -25.03
N LYS A 3 -17.02 -57.31 -23.85
CA LYS A 3 -17.09 -56.43 -22.68
C LYS A 3 -15.67 -56.25 -22.18
N GLU A 4 -15.12 -55.06 -22.34
CA GLU A 4 -13.82 -54.72 -21.76
C GLU A 4 -13.83 -55.04 -20.25
N ILE A 5 -12.81 -55.75 -19.79
CA ILE A 5 -12.66 -56.09 -18.38
C ILE A 5 -11.90 -54.94 -17.72
N CYS A 6 -12.44 -54.42 -16.63
CA CYS A 6 -11.76 -53.39 -15.86
C CYS A 6 -10.48 -53.97 -15.24
N ARG A 7 -9.34 -53.39 -15.61
CA ARG A 7 -8.02 -53.76 -15.07
C ARG A 7 -7.88 -53.53 -13.56
N VAL A 8 -8.74 -52.71 -12.96
CA VAL A 8 -8.68 -52.36 -11.53
C VAL A 8 -9.42 -53.38 -10.66
N CYS A 9 -10.58 -53.89 -11.10
CA CYS A 9 -11.42 -54.77 -10.28
C CYS A 9 -11.76 -56.12 -10.91
N GLY A 10 -11.28 -56.39 -12.14
CA GLY A 10 -11.53 -57.65 -12.85
C GLY A 10 -12.98 -57.85 -13.31
N GLN A 11 -13.88 -56.90 -13.06
CA GLN A 11 -15.28 -56.99 -13.50
C GLN A 11 -15.47 -56.37 -14.89
N PRO A 12 -16.48 -56.82 -15.67
CA PRO A 12 -16.84 -56.18 -16.93
C PRO A 12 -17.22 -54.72 -16.73
N VAL A 13 -16.71 -53.81 -17.56
CA VAL A 13 -17.19 -52.42 -17.57
C VAL A 13 -18.55 -52.34 -18.25
N SER A 14 -19.45 -51.52 -17.70
CA SER A 14 -20.73 -51.19 -18.32
C SER A 14 -20.54 -50.18 -19.44
N TYR A 15 -19.68 -49.17 -19.22
CA TYR A 15 -19.23 -48.20 -20.22
C TYR A 15 -18.00 -47.44 -19.72
N VAL A 16 -17.29 -46.76 -20.63
CA VAL A 16 -16.17 -45.87 -20.29
C VAL A 16 -16.64 -44.42 -20.31
N GLU A 17 -16.41 -43.70 -19.22
CA GLU A 17 -16.71 -42.27 -19.07
C GLU A 17 -15.44 -41.45 -19.33
N ARG A 18 -15.54 -40.47 -20.22
CA ARG A 18 -14.47 -39.51 -20.56
C ARG A 18 -14.72 -38.18 -19.86
N ARG A 19 -13.71 -37.66 -19.14
CA ARG A 19 -13.78 -36.35 -18.47
C ARG A 19 -12.63 -35.46 -18.91
N ARG A 20 -12.94 -34.28 -19.44
CA ARG A 20 -11.94 -33.25 -19.78
C ARG A 20 -11.64 -32.36 -18.57
N ARG A 21 -10.37 -32.23 -18.20
CA ARG A 21 -9.92 -31.28 -17.17
C ARG A 21 -8.51 -30.81 -17.51
N GLY A 22 -8.31 -29.49 -17.66
CA GLY A 22 -7.00 -28.90 -17.94
C GLY A 22 -6.30 -29.44 -19.19
N GLY A 23 -7.02 -29.54 -20.32
CA GLY A 23 -6.48 -30.02 -21.59
C GLY A 23 -6.30 -31.54 -21.71
N ARG A 24 -6.50 -32.30 -20.64
CA ARG A 24 -6.36 -33.78 -20.62
C ARG A 24 -7.71 -34.47 -20.57
N VAL A 25 -7.80 -35.65 -21.20
CA VAL A 25 -8.99 -36.53 -21.14
C VAL A 25 -8.71 -37.69 -20.20
N TYR A 26 -9.46 -37.76 -19.11
CA TYR A 26 -9.38 -38.83 -18.12
C TYR A 26 -10.44 -39.89 -18.39
N LEU A 27 -10.04 -41.15 -18.42
CA LEU A 27 -10.88 -42.32 -18.67
C LEU A 27 -11.28 -42.98 -17.36
N TYR A 28 -12.57 -43.32 -17.23
CA TYR A 28 -13.11 -44.05 -16.09
C TYR A 28 -13.96 -45.24 -16.55
N GLY A 29 -13.65 -46.43 -16.06
CA GLY A 29 -14.46 -47.63 -16.26
C GLY A 29 -15.62 -47.61 -15.28
N VAL A 30 -16.84 -47.54 -15.80
CA VAL A 30 -18.05 -47.47 -14.98
C VAL A 30 -18.68 -48.84 -14.88
N HIS A 31 -18.92 -49.28 -13.65
CA HIS A 31 -19.60 -50.52 -13.30
C HIS A 31 -20.96 -50.18 -12.74
N SER A 32 -22.04 -50.58 -13.44
CA SER A 32 -23.38 -50.50 -12.88
C SER A 32 -23.88 -51.88 -12.46
N SER A 33 -24.29 -52.00 -11.20
CA SER A 33 -24.94 -53.18 -10.66
C SER A 33 -26.26 -52.80 -9.99
N TRP A 34 -27.19 -53.75 -9.92
CA TRP A 34 -28.44 -53.61 -9.19
C TRP A 34 -28.33 -54.42 -7.91
N VAL A 35 -28.49 -53.76 -6.76
CA VAL A 35 -28.44 -54.41 -5.45
C VAL A 35 -29.68 -53.97 -4.67
N GLY A 36 -30.59 -54.91 -4.38
CA GLY A 36 -31.82 -54.63 -3.63
C GLY A 36 -32.74 -53.59 -4.30
N GLY A 37 -32.90 -53.65 -5.62
CA GLY A 37 -33.76 -52.73 -6.37
C GLY A 37 -33.18 -51.31 -6.57
N ARG A 38 -31.97 -51.03 -6.08
CA ARG A 38 -31.27 -49.76 -6.29
C ARG A 38 -30.06 -49.95 -7.20
N ARG A 39 -29.87 -49.04 -8.15
CA ARG A 39 -28.69 -49.01 -9.03
C ARG A 39 -27.48 -48.47 -8.24
N ARG A 40 -26.42 -49.28 -8.14
CA ARG A 40 -25.10 -48.84 -7.66
C ARG A 40 -24.18 -48.62 -8.85
N ILE A 41 -23.43 -47.52 -8.81
CA ILE A 41 -22.47 -47.15 -9.83
C ILE A 41 -21.11 -46.98 -9.16
N VAL A 42 -20.14 -47.79 -9.57
CA VAL A 42 -18.73 -47.68 -9.14
C VAL A 42 -17.90 -47.25 -10.35
N LYS A 43 -17.00 -46.30 -10.15
CA LYS A 43 -16.13 -45.79 -11.23
C LYS A 43 -14.68 -46.05 -10.87
N HIS A 44 -13.95 -46.71 -11.75
CA HIS A 44 -12.51 -46.94 -11.61
C HIS A 44 -11.76 -46.09 -12.62
N TYR A 45 -10.69 -45.43 -12.17
CA TYR A 45 -9.84 -44.64 -13.05
C TYR A 45 -9.00 -45.58 -13.94
N LEU A 46 -9.10 -45.41 -15.26
CA LEU A 46 -8.42 -46.25 -16.26
C LEU A 46 -7.19 -45.60 -16.88
N GLY A 47 -6.98 -44.30 -16.64
CA GLY A 47 -5.82 -43.56 -17.18
C GLY A 47 -6.22 -42.30 -17.94
N VAL A 48 -5.24 -41.71 -18.62
CA VAL A 48 -5.45 -40.58 -19.54
C VAL A 48 -5.48 -41.13 -20.96
N GLU A 49 -6.34 -40.59 -21.82
CA GLU A 49 -6.41 -40.98 -23.22
C GLU A 49 -5.10 -40.62 -23.94
N GLU A 50 -4.39 -41.63 -24.46
CA GLU A 50 -3.17 -41.48 -25.25
C GLU A 50 -3.49 -40.70 -26.52
N GLY A 51 -2.85 -39.54 -26.70
CA GLY A 51 -3.17 -38.56 -27.75
C GLY A 51 -3.75 -37.24 -27.22
N SER A 52 -4.14 -37.16 -25.94
CA SER A 52 -4.39 -35.87 -25.27
C SER A 52 -3.07 -35.23 -24.83
N GLY A 53 -2.40 -34.65 -25.81
CA GLY A 53 -1.02 -34.15 -25.76
C GLY A 53 -0.63 -33.42 -24.47
N VAL A 54 0.44 -33.92 -23.87
CA VAL A 54 1.44 -33.09 -23.22
C VAL A 54 2.76 -33.59 -23.78
N GLU A 55 3.48 -32.70 -24.45
CA GLU A 55 4.87 -32.90 -24.85
C GLU A 55 5.62 -33.60 -23.72
N THR A 56 6.27 -34.70 -24.07
CA THR A 56 7.33 -35.31 -23.28
C THR A 56 8.29 -34.21 -22.85
N ARG A 57 8.17 -33.78 -21.59
CA ARG A 57 9.14 -32.87 -20.97
C ARG A 57 10.49 -33.58 -21.00
N GLU A 58 11.38 -33.01 -21.80
CA GLU A 58 12.79 -33.36 -21.92
C GLU A 58 13.46 -33.44 -20.55
N ALA A 59 14.43 -34.34 -20.43
CA ALA A 59 15.28 -34.51 -19.26
C ALA A 59 15.94 -33.16 -18.85
N PRO A 60 16.11 -32.88 -17.55
CA PRO A 60 16.72 -31.62 -17.16
C PRO A 60 18.20 -31.60 -17.54
N ASP A 61 18.50 -30.62 -18.38
CA ASP A 61 19.79 -30.04 -18.74
C ASP A 61 20.78 -29.96 -17.55
N GLY A 62 22.01 -30.42 -17.80
CA GLY A 62 23.11 -30.57 -16.83
C GLY A 62 23.80 -29.26 -16.44
N SER A 63 23.13 -28.12 -16.58
CA SER A 63 23.66 -26.77 -16.34
C SER A 63 23.23 -26.16 -14.99
N ARG A 64 22.46 -26.89 -14.17
CA ARG A 64 21.93 -26.39 -12.89
C ARG A 64 22.86 -26.74 -11.73
N LYS A 65 23.05 -25.78 -10.82
CA LYS A 65 23.76 -26.01 -9.55
C LYS A 65 23.11 -27.21 -8.81
N PRO A 66 23.90 -28.03 -8.12
CA PRO A 66 23.36 -29.10 -7.28
C PRO A 66 22.32 -28.53 -6.31
N LEU A 67 21.18 -29.22 -6.19
CA LEU A 67 20.03 -28.79 -5.38
C LEU A 67 20.45 -28.48 -3.94
N GLU A 68 21.39 -29.25 -3.41
CA GLU A 68 21.95 -29.15 -2.06
C GLU A 68 22.81 -27.90 -1.85
N GLU A 69 23.42 -27.36 -2.90
CA GLU A 69 24.19 -26.11 -2.85
C GLU A 69 23.23 -24.92 -2.85
N ARG A 70 22.19 -24.97 -3.69
CA ARG A 70 21.17 -23.93 -3.76
C ARG A 70 20.38 -23.82 -2.45
N VAL A 71 20.05 -24.94 -1.82
CA VAL A 71 19.39 -24.94 -0.51
C VAL A 71 20.24 -24.26 0.55
N ARG A 72 21.55 -24.55 0.61
CA ARG A 72 22.46 -23.90 1.56
C ARG A 72 22.56 -22.40 1.36
N GLU A 73 22.56 -21.93 0.11
CA GLU A 73 22.54 -20.51 -0.21
C GLU A 73 21.24 -19.84 0.28
N LEU A 74 20.09 -20.49 0.11
CA LEU A 74 18.81 -19.95 0.55
C LEU A 74 18.65 -20.02 2.07
N GLU A 75 19.17 -21.04 2.73
CA GLU A 75 19.27 -21.12 4.19
C GLU A 75 20.18 -20.01 4.75
N ALA A 76 21.31 -19.72 4.10
CA ALA A 76 22.21 -18.63 4.48
C ALA A 76 21.56 -17.25 4.36
N ARG A 77 20.53 -17.10 3.51
CA ARG A 77 19.70 -15.89 3.41
C ARG A 77 18.61 -15.82 4.49
N GLY A 78 18.53 -16.80 5.38
CA GLY A 78 17.55 -16.85 6.47
C GLY A 78 16.15 -17.25 6.04
N LEU A 79 15.98 -17.84 4.85
CA LEU A 79 14.67 -18.26 4.36
C LEU A 79 14.17 -19.49 5.12
N GLY A 80 12.87 -19.52 5.42
CA GLY A 80 12.22 -20.70 5.98
C GLY A 80 12.20 -21.86 4.98
N LYS A 81 12.14 -23.10 5.47
CA LYS A 81 12.15 -24.31 4.63
C LYS A 81 11.02 -24.32 3.58
N GLU A 82 9.90 -23.70 3.88
CA GLU A 82 8.76 -23.55 2.96
C GLU A 82 9.05 -22.54 1.84
N ASP A 83 9.72 -21.42 2.15
CA ASP A 83 10.17 -20.43 1.17
C ASP A 83 11.25 -20.97 0.24
N ILE A 84 12.20 -21.71 0.82
CA ILE A 84 13.22 -22.43 0.06
C ILE A 84 12.53 -23.38 -0.93
N ALA A 85 11.55 -24.17 -0.46
CA ALA A 85 10.82 -25.09 -1.31
C ALA A 85 10.00 -24.36 -2.41
N ARG A 86 9.40 -23.20 -2.11
CA ARG A 86 8.72 -22.34 -3.10
C ARG A 86 9.68 -21.92 -4.19
N GLN A 87 10.82 -21.38 -3.80
CA GLN A 87 11.81 -20.82 -4.73
C GLN A 87 12.41 -21.92 -5.62
N LEU A 88 12.69 -23.10 -5.07
CA LEU A 88 13.18 -24.24 -5.86
C LEU A 88 12.15 -24.76 -6.87
N VAL A 89 10.85 -24.71 -6.55
CA VAL A 89 9.78 -25.03 -7.52
C VAL A 89 9.71 -23.99 -8.63
N GLN A 90 9.86 -22.70 -8.29
CA GLN A 90 9.90 -21.61 -9.27
C GLN A 90 11.14 -21.70 -10.15
N GLU A 91 12.27 -22.12 -9.62
CA GLU A 91 13.51 -22.42 -10.35
C GLU A 91 13.43 -23.76 -11.13
N HIS A 92 12.24 -24.38 -11.17
CA HIS A 92 11.92 -25.57 -11.95
C HIS A 92 12.72 -26.82 -11.55
N TYR A 93 13.16 -26.91 -10.29
CA TYR A 93 13.75 -28.15 -9.79
C TYR A 93 12.69 -29.27 -9.70
N PRO A 94 13.09 -30.53 -9.95
CA PRO A 94 12.20 -31.68 -9.89
C PRO A 94 11.53 -31.78 -8.52
N MET A 95 10.20 -31.87 -8.54
CA MET A 95 9.40 -31.76 -7.31
C MET A 95 9.76 -32.83 -6.26
N ARG A 96 10.09 -34.04 -6.72
CA ARG A 96 10.52 -35.14 -5.86
C ARG A 96 11.76 -34.78 -5.04
N ASP A 97 12.73 -34.10 -5.65
CA ASP A 97 14.00 -33.79 -5.00
C ASP A 97 13.85 -32.57 -4.08
N VAL A 98 13.06 -31.57 -4.46
CA VAL A 98 12.72 -30.43 -3.59
C VAL A 98 12.09 -30.90 -2.27
N LEU A 99 11.12 -31.81 -2.34
CA LEU A 99 10.47 -32.37 -1.14
C LEU A 99 11.44 -33.19 -0.28
N ARG A 100 12.34 -33.95 -0.92
CA ARG A 100 13.37 -34.75 -0.23
C ARG A 100 14.31 -33.86 0.57
N VAL A 101 14.79 -32.77 -0.03
CA VAL A 101 15.81 -31.92 0.59
C VAL A 101 15.21 -30.93 1.59
N THR A 102 14.09 -30.28 1.27
CA THR A 102 13.45 -29.31 2.16
C THR A 102 12.63 -29.94 3.29
N ARG A 103 12.31 -31.25 3.18
CA ARG A 103 11.42 -32.01 4.09
C ARG A 103 10.03 -31.38 4.27
N VAL A 104 9.60 -30.54 3.33
CA VAL A 104 8.28 -29.91 3.35
C VAL A 104 7.24 -30.90 2.82
N SER A 105 6.08 -30.97 3.47
CA SER A 105 4.99 -31.83 2.98
C SER A 105 4.42 -31.31 1.66
N LEU A 106 4.03 -32.22 0.76
CA LEU A 106 3.30 -31.88 -0.48
C LEU A 106 2.05 -31.04 -0.21
N ARG A 107 1.42 -31.21 0.96
CA ARG A 107 0.23 -30.46 1.38
C ARG A 107 0.56 -29.03 1.78
N ALA A 108 1.67 -28.79 2.48
CA ALA A 108 2.16 -27.43 2.79
C ALA A 108 2.52 -26.69 1.51
N LEU A 109 3.27 -27.34 0.62
CA LEU A 109 3.65 -26.76 -0.66
C LEU A 109 2.47 -26.47 -1.59
N LYS A 110 1.43 -27.33 -1.57
CA LYS A 110 0.20 -27.13 -2.35
C LYS A 110 -0.66 -26.00 -1.80
N ARG A 111 -0.88 -25.91 -0.48
CA ARG A 111 -1.65 -24.81 0.14
C ARG A 111 -1.15 -23.44 -0.30
N VAL A 112 0.17 -23.32 -0.39
CA VAL A 112 0.84 -22.09 -0.81
C VAL A 112 0.79 -21.89 -2.33
N LYS A 113 0.92 -22.95 -3.13
CA LYS A 113 0.92 -22.87 -4.61
C LYS A 113 -0.49 -22.65 -5.21
N SER A 114 -1.55 -23.07 -4.52
CA SER A 114 -2.95 -22.85 -4.94
C SER A 114 -3.48 -21.47 -4.55
N GLY A 115 -2.71 -20.63 -3.86
CA GLY A 115 -3.27 -19.42 -3.24
C GLY A 115 -4.33 -19.76 -2.19
N GLU A 116 -4.33 -20.99 -1.64
CA GLU A 116 -5.17 -21.37 -0.50
C GLU A 116 -4.52 -20.92 0.81
N GLU A 117 -4.18 -19.64 0.85
CA GLU A 117 -4.07 -18.85 2.07
C GLU A 117 -5.40 -18.10 2.33
N GLY A 118 -6.44 -18.41 1.56
CA GLY A 118 -7.81 -17.99 1.81
C GLY A 118 -8.56 -19.05 2.59
N THR A 119 -8.49 -19.00 3.93
CA THR A 119 -9.71 -19.26 4.71
C THR A 119 -10.77 -18.37 4.05
N LYS A 120 -11.91 -18.92 3.58
CA LYS A 120 -12.98 -18.07 3.05
C LYS A 120 -13.19 -16.95 4.07
N PRO A 121 -13.14 -15.67 3.66
CA PRO A 121 -13.21 -14.60 4.61
C PRO A 121 -14.48 -14.81 5.42
N ASN A 122 -14.31 -14.88 6.74
CA ASN A 122 -15.45 -15.00 7.64
C ASN A 122 -16.43 -13.88 7.29
N ALA A 123 -17.74 -14.09 7.49
CA ALA A 123 -18.73 -13.05 7.28
C ALA A 123 -18.31 -11.74 8.00
N ASP A 124 -17.68 -11.87 9.17
CA ASP A 124 -17.11 -10.76 9.93
C ASP A 124 -15.98 -10.04 9.19
N GLU A 125 -15.08 -10.75 8.52
CA GLU A 125 -13.98 -10.15 7.74
C GLU A 125 -14.51 -9.39 6.52
N ILE A 126 -15.56 -9.90 5.87
CA ILE A 126 -16.23 -9.21 4.76
C ILE A 126 -16.91 -7.93 5.26
N VAL A 127 -17.58 -8.00 6.41
CA VAL A 127 -18.24 -6.83 7.03
C VAL A 127 -17.20 -5.77 7.42
N ILE A 128 -16.08 -6.18 8.01
CA ILE A 128 -14.97 -5.28 8.37
C ILE A 128 -14.39 -4.62 7.12
N ALA A 129 -14.04 -5.40 6.09
CA ALA A 129 -13.51 -4.85 4.84
C ALA A 129 -14.47 -3.87 4.15
N THR A 130 -15.78 -4.15 4.22
CA THR A 130 -16.82 -3.26 3.67
C THR A 130 -16.93 -1.97 4.49
N ALA A 131 -16.85 -2.07 5.82
CA ALA A 131 -16.86 -0.92 6.71
C ALA A 131 -15.61 -0.04 6.52
N GLU A 132 -14.44 -0.64 6.37
CA GLU A 132 -13.18 0.04 6.07
C GLU A 132 -13.23 0.77 4.73
N ALA A 133 -13.70 0.10 3.68
CA ALA A 133 -13.86 0.72 2.36
C ALA A 133 -14.81 1.93 2.43
N LYS A 134 -15.92 1.81 3.16
CA LYS A 134 -16.86 2.91 3.36
C LYS A 134 -16.26 4.07 4.17
N ALA A 135 -15.51 3.77 5.23
CA ALA A 135 -14.83 4.78 6.04
C ALA A 135 -13.78 5.54 5.21
N LEU A 136 -13.05 4.83 4.35
CA LEU A 136 -12.05 5.43 3.46
C LEU A 136 -12.71 6.38 2.44
N GLU A 137 -13.85 5.99 1.86
CA GLU A 137 -14.58 6.86 0.93
C GLU A 137 -15.16 8.11 1.63
N GLU A 138 -15.68 7.98 2.85
CA GLU A 138 -16.13 9.14 3.63
C GLU A 138 -14.96 10.05 4.03
N LEU A 139 -13.81 9.48 4.40
CA LEU A 139 -12.60 10.25 4.67
C LEU A 139 -12.13 11.04 3.44
N LYS A 140 -12.14 10.43 2.25
CA LYS A 140 -11.79 11.11 0.99
C LYS A 140 -12.73 12.27 0.71
N LYS A 141 -14.05 12.07 0.85
CA LYS A 141 -15.04 13.13 0.68
C LYS A 141 -14.82 14.27 1.67
N TRP A 142 -14.58 13.94 2.94
CA TRP A 142 -14.30 14.93 3.97
C TRP A 142 -13.03 15.72 3.66
N ALA A 143 -11.93 15.04 3.32
CA ALA A 143 -10.67 15.68 2.94
C ALA A 143 -10.83 16.58 1.71
N GLY A 144 -11.62 16.16 0.71
CA GLY A 144 -11.94 16.98 -0.45
C GLY A 144 -12.74 18.25 -0.08
N LYS A 145 -13.70 18.13 0.83
CA LYS A 145 -14.46 19.31 1.32
C LYS A 145 -13.59 20.26 2.13
N GLU A 146 -12.76 19.73 3.03
CA GLU A 146 -11.88 20.56 3.87
C GLU A 146 -10.82 21.27 3.02
N THR A 147 -10.20 20.58 2.06
CA THR A 147 -9.24 21.23 1.15
C THR A 147 -9.91 22.32 0.32
N HIS A 148 -11.11 22.09 -0.20
CA HIS A 148 -11.85 23.12 -0.92
C HIS A 148 -12.14 24.34 -0.04
N ARG A 149 -12.65 24.12 1.18
CA ARG A 149 -12.91 25.20 2.14
C ARG A 149 -11.65 26.00 2.45
N ARG A 150 -10.51 25.33 2.69
CA ARG A 150 -9.24 26.03 2.95
C ARG A 150 -8.76 26.84 1.76
N LEU A 151 -8.92 26.32 0.55
CA LEU A 151 -8.61 27.08 -0.67
C LEU A 151 -9.50 28.31 -0.81
N GLU A 152 -10.80 28.21 -0.51
CA GLU A 152 -11.71 29.36 -0.50
C GLU A 152 -11.31 30.41 0.53
N GLU A 153 -10.96 29.99 1.75
CA GLU A 153 -10.45 30.87 2.81
C GLU A 153 -9.17 31.60 2.37
N LEU A 154 -8.20 30.87 1.78
CA LEU A 154 -6.96 31.46 1.25
C LEU A 154 -7.22 32.44 0.10
N LEU A 155 -8.14 32.12 -0.80
CA LEU A 155 -8.53 33.01 -1.90
C LEU A 155 -9.22 34.28 -1.38
N ALA A 156 -10.08 34.16 -0.37
CA ALA A 156 -10.73 35.29 0.28
C ALA A 156 -9.71 36.21 0.95
N LEU A 157 -8.75 35.63 1.69
CA LEU A 157 -7.63 36.38 2.27
C LEU A 157 -6.79 37.08 1.20
N GLY A 158 -6.47 36.39 0.10
CA GLY A 158 -5.74 36.98 -1.02
C GLY A 158 -6.46 38.18 -1.62
N LYS A 159 -7.79 38.11 -1.82
CA LYS A 159 -8.61 39.24 -2.29
C LYS A 159 -8.60 40.41 -1.31
N LEU A 160 -8.66 40.13 -0.01
CA LEU A 160 -8.61 41.16 1.03
C LEU A 160 -7.24 41.86 1.05
N LEU A 161 -6.15 41.10 1.03
CA LEU A 161 -4.79 41.64 0.95
C LEU A 161 -4.59 42.51 -0.31
N TYR A 162 -5.16 42.09 -1.44
CA TYR A 162 -5.17 42.88 -2.66
C TYR A 162 -5.95 44.19 -2.50
N GLY A 163 -7.16 44.15 -1.92
CA GLY A 163 -7.98 45.33 -1.65
C GLY A 163 -7.33 46.33 -0.68
N LEU A 164 -6.51 45.86 0.25
CA LEU A 164 -5.74 46.70 1.18
C LEU A 164 -4.49 47.35 0.56
N GLY A 165 -4.15 46.97 -0.68
CA GLY A 165 -2.94 47.41 -1.36
C GLY A 165 -1.66 46.94 -0.65
N ALA A 166 -1.70 45.76 -0.02
CA ALA A 166 -0.59 45.24 0.77
C ALA A 166 0.69 45.10 -0.09
N ARG A 167 0.54 44.71 -1.35
CA ARG A 167 1.65 44.58 -2.30
C ARG A 167 2.33 45.92 -2.59
N GLU A 168 1.55 46.98 -2.81
CA GLU A 168 2.04 48.33 -3.06
C GLU A 168 2.66 48.94 -1.81
N ARG A 169 2.14 48.61 -0.61
CA ARG A 169 2.72 49.01 0.67
C ARG A 169 4.04 48.29 0.97
N ALA A 170 4.15 47.01 0.62
CA ALA A 170 5.39 46.23 0.73
C ALA A 170 6.45 46.76 -0.26
N ALA A 171 6.08 46.99 -1.51
CA ALA A 171 6.98 47.52 -2.54
C ALA A 171 7.53 48.91 -2.18
N ARG A 172 6.70 49.80 -1.62
CA ARG A 172 7.15 51.11 -1.13
C ARG A 172 8.18 51.03 0.00
N ARG A 173 8.24 49.90 0.72
CA ARG A 173 9.19 49.64 1.79
C ARG A 173 10.40 48.82 1.32
N GLY A 174 10.47 48.45 0.04
CA GLY A 174 11.53 47.58 -0.47
C GLY A 174 11.47 46.15 0.10
N MET A 175 10.30 45.70 0.57
CA MET A 175 10.13 44.40 1.22
C MET A 175 9.36 43.43 0.34
N SER A 176 9.54 42.12 0.57
CA SER A 176 8.65 41.13 -0.02
C SER A 176 7.25 41.24 0.59
N LEU A 177 6.23 40.80 -0.16
CA LEU A 177 4.85 40.79 0.33
C LEU A 177 4.70 39.91 1.58
N LEU A 178 5.42 38.79 1.64
CA LEU A 178 5.34 37.87 2.77
C LEU A 178 5.94 38.48 4.03
N ASP A 179 7.14 39.06 3.93
CA ASP A 179 7.78 39.74 5.07
C ASP A 179 6.89 40.88 5.57
N TYR A 180 6.31 41.67 4.66
CA TYR A 180 5.40 42.74 5.02
C TYR A 180 4.17 42.23 5.78
N ILE A 181 3.57 41.11 5.34
CA ILE A 181 2.43 40.50 6.03
C ILE A 181 2.85 39.97 7.39
N GLU A 182 4.00 39.30 7.48
CA GLU A 182 4.51 38.76 8.74
C GLU A 182 4.77 39.87 9.77
N TYR A 183 5.43 40.96 9.37
CA TYR A 183 5.63 42.11 10.25
C TYR A 183 4.31 42.78 10.65
N ALA A 184 3.34 42.85 9.74
CA ALA A 184 2.03 43.37 10.07
C ALA A 184 1.31 42.48 11.11
N LEU A 185 1.33 41.16 10.94
CA LEU A 185 0.74 40.22 11.90
C LEU A 185 1.43 40.33 13.26
N ASN A 186 2.75 40.33 13.29
CA ASN A 186 3.53 40.51 14.52
C ASN A 186 3.18 41.85 15.21
N PHE A 187 3.04 42.94 14.45
CA PHE A 187 2.62 44.21 15.02
C PHE A 187 1.23 44.10 15.68
N TYR A 188 0.26 43.46 15.03
CA TYR A 188 -1.08 43.29 15.60
C TYR A 188 -1.05 42.38 16.83
N ASP A 189 -0.31 41.28 16.82
CA ASP A 189 -0.25 40.35 17.94
C ASP A 189 0.37 40.98 19.20
N PHE A 190 1.35 41.87 19.05
CA PHE A 190 2.07 42.45 20.19
C PHE A 190 1.57 43.84 20.61
N TRP A 191 1.10 44.66 19.67
CA TRP A 191 0.88 46.10 19.92
C TRP A 191 -0.55 46.57 19.70
N HIS A 192 -1.43 45.73 19.15
CA HIS A 192 -2.80 46.15 18.83
C HIS A 192 -3.52 46.73 20.04
N ASP A 193 -3.54 46.03 21.16
CA ASP A 193 -4.32 46.43 22.33
C ASP A 193 -3.80 47.74 22.94
N ALA A 194 -2.47 47.88 23.04
CA ALA A 194 -1.84 49.11 23.50
C ALA A 194 -2.13 50.30 22.57
N VAL A 195 -2.11 50.09 21.25
CA VAL A 195 -2.42 51.13 20.27
C VAL A 195 -3.89 51.53 20.34
N VAL A 196 -4.80 50.57 20.45
CA VAL A 196 -6.24 50.83 20.59
C VAL A 196 -6.54 51.57 21.90
N GLU A 197 -5.91 51.19 23.01
CA GLU A 197 -6.05 51.88 24.28
C GLU A 197 -5.60 53.34 24.18
N LEU A 198 -4.44 53.60 23.57
CA LEU A 198 -3.94 54.95 23.35
C LEU A 198 -4.84 55.77 22.40
N MET A 199 -5.51 55.12 21.44
CA MET A 199 -6.52 55.79 20.61
C MET A 199 -7.77 56.16 21.41
N VAL A 200 -8.26 55.27 22.27
CA VAL A 200 -9.42 55.52 23.13
C VAL A 200 -9.15 56.65 24.12
N LEU A 201 -7.93 56.72 24.64
CA LEU A 201 -7.47 57.81 25.51
C LEU A 201 -7.26 59.14 24.76
N GLY A 202 -7.42 59.17 23.44
CA GLY A 202 -7.22 60.35 22.59
C GLY A 202 -5.75 60.76 22.44
N VAL A 203 -4.81 59.90 22.86
CA VAL A 203 -3.37 60.12 22.70
C VAL A 203 -2.96 59.89 21.25
N LEU A 204 -3.57 58.91 20.59
CA LEU A 204 -3.41 58.66 19.16
C LEU A 204 -4.71 59.04 18.43
N VAL A 205 -4.67 60.02 17.54
CA VAL A 205 -5.84 60.41 16.74
C VAL A 205 -5.79 59.74 15.37
N PRO A 206 -6.78 58.91 14.99
CA PRO A 206 -6.80 58.29 13.67
C PRO A 206 -6.83 59.34 12.55
N GLY A 207 -5.85 59.27 11.65
CA GLY A 207 -5.77 60.14 10.48
C GLY A 207 -4.94 61.43 10.69
N GLU A 208 -4.62 61.80 11.93
CA GLU A 208 -3.56 62.78 12.16
C GLU A 208 -2.22 62.08 11.91
N ARG A 209 -1.35 62.74 11.13
CA ARG A 209 0.06 62.33 11.05
C ARG A 209 0.68 62.66 12.39
N ILE A 210 0.56 61.75 13.35
CA ILE A 210 1.37 61.74 14.55
C ILE A 210 2.79 61.68 14.04
N GLY A 211 3.49 62.81 14.16
CA GLY A 211 4.76 63.07 13.48
C GLY A 211 5.69 61.88 13.63
N HIS A 212 6.11 61.32 12.50
CA HIS A 212 7.09 60.26 12.42
C HIS A 212 6.99 59.18 13.53
N VAL A 213 5.83 58.54 13.70
CA VAL A 213 5.89 57.10 13.99
C VAL A 213 6.50 56.48 12.74
N ASN A 214 7.83 56.44 12.73
CA ASN A 214 8.68 56.14 11.59
C ASN A 214 8.02 55.07 10.73
N HIS A 215 7.56 55.45 9.54
CA HIS A 215 7.12 54.48 8.54
C HIS A 215 8.26 53.52 8.13
N ASP A 216 9.49 53.80 8.62
CA ASP A 216 10.76 53.09 8.49
C ASP A 216 11.24 52.36 9.77
N ALA A 217 10.51 52.38 10.90
CA ALA A 217 10.99 51.81 12.19
C ALA A 217 10.37 50.45 12.56
N VAL A 218 10.11 49.62 11.55
CA VAL A 218 10.16 48.16 11.77
C VAL A 218 11.39 47.62 11.04
N CYS A 219 12.53 48.28 11.26
CA CYS A 219 13.83 47.69 11.03
C CYS A 219 14.31 47.19 12.39
N TYR A 220 14.21 45.88 12.62
CA TYR A 220 15.02 45.24 13.66
C TYR A 220 16.48 45.27 13.19
N GLU A 221 17.17 46.40 13.35
CA GLU A 221 18.63 46.35 13.33
C GLU A 221 19.06 45.66 14.63
N ALA A 222 19.71 44.50 14.47
CA ALA A 222 20.32 43.75 15.56
C ALA A 222 21.26 44.68 16.32
N VAL A 223 20.97 44.91 17.60
CA VAL A 223 21.82 45.68 18.49
C VAL A 223 23.09 44.86 18.73
N GLU A 224 24.17 45.16 18.01
CA GLU A 224 25.51 44.74 18.43
C GLU A 224 25.83 45.50 19.72
N VAL A 225 25.93 44.75 20.82
CA VAL A 225 26.32 45.27 22.12
C VAL A 225 27.82 45.62 22.06
N GLY A 226 28.12 46.86 21.71
CA GLY A 226 29.46 47.41 21.81
C GLY A 226 29.85 47.62 23.27
N GLU A 227 30.91 46.93 23.70
CA GLU A 227 31.52 47.09 25.02
C GLU A 227 31.92 48.54 25.26
N ALA A 228 31.36 49.13 26.33
CA ALA A 228 31.67 50.48 26.76
C ALA A 228 33.09 50.57 27.32
N ASN A 229 33.95 51.32 26.63
CA ASN A 229 35.20 51.83 27.20
C ASN A 229 34.90 52.74 28.39
N HIS A 230 35.10 52.23 29.60
CA HIS A 230 35.19 53.04 30.80
C HIS A 230 36.57 53.69 30.88
N ALA A 231 36.66 54.94 30.40
CA ALA A 231 37.68 55.87 30.86
C ALA A 231 37.18 56.55 32.14
N ALA A 232 37.77 56.19 33.28
CA ALA A 232 37.67 56.98 34.51
C ALA A 232 39.01 56.90 35.24
N GLY A 233 39.71 58.03 35.29
CA GLY A 233 41.00 58.16 35.96
C GLY A 233 40.91 58.16 37.50
N ARG A 234 42.05 57.81 38.10
CA ARG A 234 42.55 57.96 39.49
C ARG A 234 43.89 57.20 39.49
N GLU A 235 45.06 57.70 39.89
CA GLU A 235 45.54 58.85 40.66
C GLU A 235 46.88 59.33 40.07
#